data_AF-A0A494C0Y7-F1
#
_entry.id   AF-A0A494C0Y7-F1
#
_cell.length_a   1.000
_cell.length_b   1.000
_cell.length_c   1.000
_cell.angle_alpha   90.00
_cell.angle_beta   90.00
_cell.angle_gamma   90.00
#
_symmetry.space_group_name_H-M   'P 1'
#
loop_
_entity.id
_entity.type
_entity.pdbx_description
1 polymer ?
#
loop_
_entity_poly.entity_id
_entity_poly.type
_entity_poly.pdbx_seq_one_letter_code
_entity_poly.pdbx_strand_id
1 'polypeptide(L)'
;MVCTQKSKKTEFKTLEGVITRTKHGEKVSLSSKCAEIDREMISSLGVSKAVLNNVIFCHQEDSNWPLSEGKALKQKFDEIFSATRYIKALETLRQVRQTQGQKVKEYQMELKYLKQYKEKACEIRDQITSKEAQLTSSKEIVKSYENELDPLKNRLKEIEHNLSKIMKLDNEIKALDSRKKQMEKDNSELEEKMEKVFQGTDEQLNDLYHNHQRTVREKERKLVDCHRELEKLNKESRLLNQEKSELLVEQGRLQLQADRHQEHIRARDSLIQSLATQLELDGFERGPFSERQIKNFHKLVRERQEGEAKTANQLMNDFAEKETLKQKQIDEIRDKKTGLGRIIELKSEILSKKQNELKNVKYELQQLEGSSDRILELDQELIKAERELSKAEKNSNVETLKMEVISLQNEKADLDRTLRKLDQEMEQLNHHTTTRTQMEMLTKDKADKDEQIRKIKSRHSDELTSLLGYFPNKKQLEDWLH
;
A
#
# COMPACT_ATOMS: atom_id res chain seq x y z
N MET A 1 155.78 52.02 -39.53
CA MET A 1 155.37 50.60 -39.65
C MET A 1 156.44 49.74 -38.99
N VAL A 2 156.07 48.66 -38.31
CA VAL A 2 157.02 47.64 -37.85
C VAL A 2 156.78 46.38 -38.66
N CYS A 3 157.85 45.87 -39.28
CA CYS A 3 157.84 44.61 -39.98
C CYS A 3 158.21 43.51 -38.98
N THR A 4 157.27 42.60 -38.71
CA THR A 4 157.52 41.41 -37.89
C THR A 4 157.47 40.17 -38.79
N GLN A 5 158.57 39.43 -38.86
CA GLN A 5 158.63 38.16 -39.57
C GLN A 5 158.30 37.02 -38.59
N LYS A 6 157.17 36.35 -38.80
CA LYS A 6 156.84 35.10 -38.11
C LYS A 6 157.08 33.94 -39.07
N SER A 7 158.12 33.15 -38.77
CA SER A 7 158.54 31.94 -39.49
C SER A 7 158.79 32.14 -41.00
N LYS A 8 157.73 32.12 -41.84
CA LYS A 8 157.81 32.24 -43.32
C LYS A 8 156.93 33.33 -43.93
N LYS A 9 156.20 34.13 -43.14
CA LYS A 9 155.34 35.21 -43.63
C LYS A 9 155.75 36.54 -42.99
N THR A 10 156.01 37.52 -43.84
CA THR A 10 156.31 38.89 -43.43
C THR A 10 154.99 39.64 -43.24
N GLU A 11 154.65 40.03 -42.02
CA GLU A 11 153.42 40.76 -41.72
C GLU A 11 153.76 42.19 -41.28
N PHE A 12 153.17 43.16 -41.97
CA PHE A 12 153.27 44.58 -41.63
C PHE A 12 152.19 44.93 -40.61
N LYS A 13 152.61 45.32 -39.41
CA LYS A 13 151.71 45.96 -38.43
C LYS A 13 151.87 47.47 -38.52
N THR A 14 150.76 48.15 -38.82
CA THR A 14 150.68 49.61 -38.76
C THR A 14 150.85 50.03 -37.30
N LEU A 15 151.83 50.90 -37.03
CA LEU A 15 152.06 51.42 -35.68
C LEU A 15 150.88 52.29 -35.25
N GLU A 16 150.50 52.20 -33.98
CA GLU A 16 149.53 53.13 -33.38
C GLU A 16 150.10 54.55 -33.44
N GLY A 17 149.46 55.40 -34.24
CA GLY A 17 149.80 56.82 -34.37
C GLY A 17 148.82 57.66 -33.55
N VAL A 18 149.35 58.63 -32.79
CA VAL A 18 148.53 59.63 -32.08
C VAL A 18 148.73 60.97 -32.78
N ILE A 19 147.64 61.52 -33.34
CA ILE A 19 147.65 62.88 -33.89
C ILE A 19 147.31 63.84 -32.75
N THR A 20 148.25 64.74 -32.44
CA THR A 20 148.04 65.81 -31.44
C THR A 20 147.90 67.13 -32.17
N ARG A 21 146.82 67.87 -31.92
CA ARG A 21 146.57 69.18 -32.52
C ARG A 21 146.43 70.23 -31.43
N THR A 22 147.07 71.37 -31.59
CA THR A 22 146.84 72.53 -30.72
C THR A 22 145.66 73.31 -31.27
N LYS A 23 144.52 73.30 -30.57
CA LYS A 23 143.38 74.16 -30.86
C LYS A 23 143.20 75.13 -29.69
N HIS A 24 143.19 76.43 -29.97
CA HIS A 24 143.02 77.50 -28.96
C HIS A 24 144.00 77.45 -27.78
N GLY A 25 145.24 77.02 -28.01
CA GLY A 25 146.30 76.98 -26.99
C GLY A 25 146.38 75.67 -26.17
N GLU A 26 145.38 74.78 -26.24
CA GLU A 26 145.41 73.47 -25.59
C GLU A 26 145.75 72.34 -26.58
N LYS A 27 146.54 71.36 -26.13
CA LYS A 27 146.89 70.16 -26.91
C LYS A 27 145.77 69.12 -26.76
N VAL A 28 145.03 68.86 -27.83
CA VAL A 28 144.00 67.81 -27.90
C VAL A 28 144.54 66.63 -28.70
N SER A 29 144.51 65.43 -28.13
CA SER A 29 144.91 64.17 -28.79
C SER A 29 143.68 63.44 -29.35
N LEU A 30 143.76 63.05 -30.64
CA LEU A 30 142.76 62.17 -31.27
C LEU A 30 143.26 60.72 -31.23
N SER A 31 142.34 59.80 -30.91
CA SER A 31 142.59 58.40 -30.54
C SER A 31 142.98 57.47 -31.70
N SER A 32 143.51 56.30 -31.34
CA SER A 32 144.36 55.36 -32.06
C SER A 32 143.69 54.40 -33.05
N LYS A 33 142.49 54.70 -33.58
CA LYS A 33 141.85 53.86 -34.61
C LYS A 33 142.21 54.33 -36.02
N CYS A 34 142.79 53.46 -36.85
CA CYS A 34 143.18 53.79 -38.24
C CYS A 34 142.06 54.46 -39.06
N ALA A 35 140.80 54.07 -38.90
CA ALA A 35 139.67 54.67 -39.63
C ALA A 35 139.37 56.14 -39.23
N GLU A 36 139.74 56.55 -38.01
CA GLU A 36 139.63 57.94 -37.54
C GLU A 36 140.83 58.75 -38.01
N ILE A 37 142.04 58.17 -37.97
CA ILE A 37 143.26 58.77 -38.53
C ILE A 37 143.09 59.03 -40.03
N ASP A 38 142.59 58.06 -40.80
CA ASP A 38 142.32 58.22 -42.24
C ASP A 38 141.35 59.38 -42.49
N ARG A 39 140.26 59.46 -41.72
CA ARG A 39 139.25 60.51 -41.87
C ARG A 39 139.81 61.89 -41.52
N GLU A 40 140.56 62.01 -40.43
CA GLU A 40 141.18 63.27 -40.03
C GLU A 40 142.29 63.67 -41.00
N MET A 41 143.05 62.72 -41.54
CA MET A 41 144.06 62.94 -42.58
C MET A 41 143.41 63.49 -43.86
N ILE A 42 142.37 62.82 -44.38
CA ILE A 42 141.56 63.27 -45.52
C ILE A 42 141.02 64.69 -45.25
N SER A 43 140.47 64.92 -44.06
CA SER A 43 139.92 66.23 -43.68
C SER A 43 140.99 67.32 -43.55
N SER A 44 142.19 66.98 -43.08
CA SER A 44 143.30 67.94 -42.89
C SER A 44 143.99 68.28 -44.21
N LEU A 45 144.09 67.31 -45.13
CA LEU A 45 144.60 67.53 -46.49
C LEU A 45 143.59 68.24 -47.40
N GLY A 46 142.31 68.30 -47.01
CA GLY A 46 141.27 69.00 -47.77
C GLY A 46 140.88 68.29 -49.07
N VAL A 47 141.18 67.00 -49.21
CA VAL A 47 140.90 66.19 -50.41
C VAL A 47 140.07 64.97 -50.04
N SER A 48 139.25 64.46 -50.95
CA SER A 48 138.42 63.27 -50.67
C SER A 48 139.25 61.98 -50.64
N LYS A 49 138.76 60.95 -49.95
CA LYS A 49 139.40 59.61 -49.94
C LYS A 49 139.63 59.09 -51.36
N ALA A 50 138.65 59.29 -52.24
CA ALA A 50 138.71 58.85 -53.62
C ALA A 50 139.77 59.62 -54.43
N VAL A 51 139.93 60.93 -54.19
CA VAL A 51 141.02 61.73 -54.80
C VAL A 51 142.38 61.25 -54.29
N LEU A 52 142.53 61.00 -52.99
CA LEU A 52 143.76 60.48 -52.43
C LEU A 52 144.14 59.12 -53.04
N ASN A 53 143.20 58.17 -53.13
CA ASN A 53 143.49 56.83 -53.59
C ASN A 53 143.61 56.70 -55.11
N ASN A 54 142.80 57.44 -55.88
CA ASN A 54 142.72 57.25 -57.33
C ASN A 54 143.49 58.31 -58.12
N VAL A 55 143.88 59.45 -57.51
CA VAL A 55 144.54 60.56 -58.21
C VAL A 55 145.92 60.86 -57.63
N ILE A 56 146.04 61.08 -56.32
CA ILE A 56 147.30 61.51 -55.68
C ILE A 56 148.25 60.32 -55.44
N PHE A 57 147.74 59.27 -54.79
CA PHE A 57 148.47 58.05 -54.47
C PHE A 57 147.93 56.86 -55.28
N CYS A 58 147.69 57.09 -56.56
CA CYS A 58 147.27 56.03 -57.49
C CYS A 58 148.36 54.95 -57.56
N HIS A 59 147.99 53.68 -57.37
CA HIS A 59 148.93 52.56 -57.47
C HIS A 59 149.44 52.44 -58.91
N GLN A 60 150.71 52.06 -59.11
CA GLN A 60 151.31 52.00 -60.45
C GLN A 60 150.54 51.07 -61.40
N GLU A 61 150.07 49.93 -60.90
CA GLU A 61 149.25 48.97 -61.65
C GLU A 61 147.88 49.54 -62.05
N ASP A 62 147.37 50.51 -61.27
CA ASP A 62 146.08 51.17 -61.50
C ASP A 62 146.23 52.51 -62.25
N SER A 63 147.44 52.93 -62.62
CA SER A 63 147.71 54.25 -63.20
C SER A 63 147.00 54.51 -64.54
N ASN A 64 146.63 53.44 -65.24
CA ASN A 64 145.86 53.48 -66.49
C ASN A 64 144.34 53.43 -66.26
N TRP A 65 143.85 53.56 -65.02
CA TRP A 65 142.39 53.58 -64.74
C TRP A 65 141.60 54.60 -65.59
N PRO A 66 142.14 55.76 -66.02
CA PRO A 66 141.41 56.67 -66.91
C PRO A 66 141.10 56.06 -68.29
N LEU A 67 141.82 55.01 -68.69
CA LEU A 67 141.63 54.25 -69.93
C LEU A 67 140.86 52.94 -69.71
N SER A 68 140.40 52.67 -68.48
CA SER A 68 139.62 51.47 -68.18
C SER A 68 138.24 51.51 -68.83
N GLU A 69 137.62 50.34 -68.94
CA GLU A 69 136.27 50.16 -69.47
C GLU A 69 135.22 51.01 -68.71
N GLY A 70 134.16 51.40 -69.41
CA GLY A 70 133.22 52.43 -68.96
C GLY A 70 132.62 52.22 -67.57
N LYS A 71 132.41 50.98 -67.12
CA LYS A 71 131.88 50.69 -65.77
C LYS A 71 132.90 50.99 -64.67
N ALA A 72 134.14 50.52 -64.82
CA ALA A 72 135.21 50.73 -63.85
C ALA A 72 135.59 52.23 -63.81
N LEU A 73 135.67 52.86 -64.98
CA LEU A 73 135.90 54.29 -65.12
C LEU A 73 134.81 55.10 -64.42
N LYS A 74 133.54 54.82 -64.71
CA LYS A 74 132.40 55.50 -64.08
C LYS A 74 132.39 55.34 -62.57
N GLN A 75 132.72 54.16 -62.05
CA GLN A 75 132.79 53.94 -60.61
C GLN A 75 133.85 54.84 -59.95
N LYS A 76 135.05 54.95 -60.53
CA LYS A 76 136.11 55.83 -60.02
C LYS A 76 135.70 57.31 -60.10
N PHE A 77 135.05 57.72 -61.20
CA PHE A 77 134.46 59.06 -61.33
C PHE A 77 133.38 59.32 -60.27
N ASP A 78 132.42 58.41 -60.10
CA ASP A 78 131.33 58.54 -59.13
C ASP A 78 131.86 58.59 -57.68
N GLU A 79 132.94 57.88 -57.38
CA GLU A 79 133.66 57.93 -56.10
C GLU A 79 134.39 59.28 -55.89
N ILE A 80 135.12 59.77 -56.91
CA ILE A 80 135.82 61.06 -56.87
C ILE A 80 134.83 62.22 -56.68
N PHE A 81 133.75 62.25 -57.46
CA PHE A 81 132.74 63.31 -57.43
C PHE A 81 131.65 63.08 -56.38
N SER A 82 131.66 61.94 -55.67
CA SER A 82 130.68 61.58 -54.64
C SER A 82 129.21 61.67 -55.11
N ALA A 83 128.95 61.46 -56.41
CA ALA A 83 127.64 61.63 -57.02
C ALA A 83 126.58 60.67 -56.44
N THR A 84 126.99 59.48 -55.99
CA THR A 84 126.12 58.44 -55.42
C THR A 84 125.39 58.88 -54.14
N ARG A 85 126.00 59.74 -53.31
CA ARG A 85 125.36 60.25 -52.09
C ARG A 85 124.18 61.17 -52.42
N TYR A 86 124.36 62.06 -53.40
CA TYR A 86 123.30 62.96 -53.86
C TYR A 86 122.17 62.18 -54.54
N ILE A 87 122.49 61.18 -55.37
CA ILE A 87 121.49 60.32 -56.02
C ILE A 87 120.63 59.60 -54.98
N LYS A 88 121.23 59.02 -53.92
CA LYS A 88 120.48 58.36 -52.84
C LYS A 88 119.57 59.31 -52.08
N ALA A 89 120.03 60.51 -51.75
CA ALA A 89 119.21 61.51 -51.06
C ALA A 89 118.04 62.00 -51.93
N LEU A 90 118.26 62.12 -53.25
CA LEU A 90 117.21 62.49 -54.19
C LEU A 90 116.17 61.37 -54.32
N GLU A 91 116.60 60.11 -54.31
CA GLU A 91 115.71 58.95 -54.34
C GLU A 91 114.85 58.83 -53.08
N THR A 92 115.43 59.04 -51.89
CA THR A 92 114.64 59.07 -50.64
C THR A 92 113.65 60.22 -50.63
N LEU A 93 114.04 61.42 -51.10
CA LEU A 93 113.11 62.54 -51.26
C LEU A 93 111.97 62.22 -52.23
N ARG A 94 112.26 61.52 -53.34
CA ARG A 94 111.22 61.05 -54.28
C ARG A 94 110.25 60.08 -53.62
N GLN A 95 110.76 59.10 -52.88
CA GLN A 95 109.93 58.13 -52.16
C GLN A 95 109.05 58.82 -51.11
N VAL A 96 109.61 59.70 -50.28
CA VAL A 96 108.85 60.47 -49.30
C VAL A 96 107.77 61.31 -49.98
N ARG A 97 108.10 62.00 -51.07
CA ARG A 97 107.13 62.78 -51.84
C ARG A 97 106.00 61.90 -52.38
N GLN A 98 106.31 60.71 -52.89
CA GLN A 98 105.31 59.76 -53.39
C GLN A 98 104.39 59.27 -52.26
N THR A 99 104.95 58.85 -51.12
CA THR A 99 104.17 58.39 -49.97
C THR A 99 103.29 59.50 -49.40
N GLN A 100 103.80 60.72 -49.26
CA GLN A 100 103.00 61.85 -48.80
C GLN A 100 101.93 62.24 -49.81
N GLY A 101 102.23 62.22 -51.11
CA GLY A 101 101.26 62.44 -52.17
C GLY A 101 100.11 61.42 -52.13
N GLN A 102 100.40 60.15 -51.82
CA GLN A 102 99.38 59.12 -51.65
C GLN A 102 98.49 59.37 -50.41
N LYS A 103 99.09 59.69 -49.26
CA LYS A 103 98.35 60.05 -48.04
C LYS A 103 97.44 61.27 -48.23
N VAL A 104 97.93 62.30 -48.95
CA VAL A 104 97.11 63.48 -49.26
C VAL A 104 95.89 63.09 -50.10
N LYS A 105 96.03 62.19 -51.09
CA LYS A 105 94.89 61.69 -51.87
C LYS A 105 93.89 60.91 -51.02
N GLU A 106 94.38 60.06 -50.12
CA GLU A 106 93.53 59.31 -49.18
C GLU A 106 92.74 60.25 -48.26
N TYR A 107 93.41 61.22 -47.63
CA TYR A 107 92.73 62.21 -46.78
C TYR A 107 91.77 63.10 -47.56
N GLN A 108 92.09 63.47 -48.81
CA GLN A 108 91.17 64.20 -49.67
C GLN A 108 89.90 63.40 -49.98
N MET A 109 90.04 62.07 -50.17
CA MET A 109 88.90 61.19 -50.40
C MET A 109 88.06 61.02 -49.13
N GLU A 110 88.70 60.78 -47.99
CA GLU A 110 88.05 60.66 -46.68
C GLU A 110 87.30 61.95 -46.30
N LEU A 111 87.92 63.13 -46.50
CA LEU A 111 87.30 64.42 -46.27
C LEU A 111 86.01 64.61 -47.10
N LYS A 112 86.03 64.16 -48.37
CA LYS A 112 84.83 64.20 -49.23
C LYS A 112 83.70 63.35 -48.64
N TYR A 113 83.99 62.13 -48.21
CA TYR A 113 82.99 61.26 -47.59
C TYR A 113 82.48 61.81 -46.26
N LEU A 114 83.37 62.27 -45.38
CA LEU A 114 83.00 62.87 -44.10
C LEU A 114 82.12 64.10 -44.29
N LYS A 115 82.41 64.94 -45.29
CA LYS A 115 81.55 66.09 -45.64
C LYS A 115 80.15 65.62 -46.06
N GLN A 116 80.05 64.64 -46.94
CA GLN A 116 78.76 64.06 -47.37
C GLN A 116 77.99 63.43 -46.20
N TYR A 117 78.67 62.72 -45.30
CA TYR A 117 78.01 62.14 -44.12
C TYR A 117 77.51 63.22 -43.16
N LYS A 118 78.28 64.28 -42.95
CA LYS A 118 77.84 65.42 -42.13
C LYS A 118 76.61 66.11 -42.74
N GLU A 119 76.61 66.36 -44.05
CA GLU A 119 75.48 66.96 -44.76
C GLU A 119 74.22 66.10 -44.63
N LYS A 120 74.32 64.78 -44.87
CA LYS A 120 73.21 63.84 -44.68
C LYS A 120 72.71 63.78 -43.24
N ALA A 121 73.61 63.79 -42.26
CA ALA A 121 73.23 63.76 -40.85
C ALA A 121 72.51 65.06 -40.42
N CYS A 122 72.93 66.22 -40.96
CA CYS A 122 72.22 67.48 -40.78
C CYS A 122 70.82 67.42 -41.42
N GLU A 123 70.71 66.96 -42.66
CA GLU A 123 69.43 66.83 -43.36
C GLU A 123 68.44 65.93 -42.61
N ILE A 124 68.89 64.76 -42.14
CA ILE A 124 68.06 63.85 -41.34
C ILE A 124 67.63 64.52 -40.02
N ARG A 125 68.52 65.25 -39.35
CA ARG A 125 68.21 65.95 -38.11
C ARG A 125 67.16 67.04 -38.33
N ASP A 126 67.27 67.80 -39.42
CA ASP A 126 66.32 68.85 -39.76
C ASP A 126 64.95 68.23 -40.10
N GLN A 127 64.93 67.09 -40.81
CA GLN A 127 63.71 66.33 -41.08
C GLN A 127 63.05 65.81 -39.79
N ILE A 128 63.82 65.26 -38.85
CA ILE A 128 63.31 64.81 -37.54
C ILE A 128 62.69 65.98 -36.80
N THR A 129 63.41 67.09 -36.67
CA THR A 129 62.94 68.28 -35.95
C THR A 129 61.64 68.83 -36.56
N SER A 130 61.57 68.89 -37.89
CA SER A 130 60.36 69.30 -38.62
C SER A 130 59.18 68.35 -38.38
N LYS A 131 59.43 67.03 -38.41
CA LYS A 131 58.39 66.02 -38.17
C LYS A 131 57.91 65.99 -36.72
N GLU A 132 58.80 66.19 -35.76
CA GLU A 132 58.45 66.33 -34.34
C GLU A 132 57.58 67.57 -34.10
N ALA A 133 57.91 68.71 -34.72
CA ALA A 133 57.09 69.91 -34.65
C ALA A 133 55.70 69.69 -35.26
N GLN A 134 55.62 69.03 -36.43
CA GLN A 134 54.34 68.66 -37.06
C GLN A 134 53.51 67.73 -36.15
N LEU A 135 54.15 66.76 -35.50
CA LEU A 135 53.49 65.83 -34.59
C LEU A 135 52.92 66.53 -33.36
N THR A 136 53.69 67.43 -32.74
CA THR A 136 53.22 68.22 -31.59
C THR A 136 52.03 69.09 -31.97
N SER A 137 52.14 69.82 -33.10
CA SER A 137 51.03 70.63 -33.62
C SER A 137 49.77 69.79 -33.89
N SER A 138 49.92 68.60 -34.49
CA SER A 138 48.81 67.68 -34.76
C SER A 138 48.17 67.16 -33.47
N LYS A 139 48.98 66.84 -32.45
CA LYS A 139 48.49 66.41 -31.13
C LYS A 139 47.71 67.51 -30.42
N GLU A 140 48.16 68.77 -30.53
CA GLU A 140 47.44 69.92 -29.96
C GLU A 140 46.08 70.12 -30.64
N ILE A 141 46.02 69.98 -31.97
CA ILE A 141 44.76 70.04 -32.74
C ILE A 141 43.80 68.91 -32.35
N VAL A 142 44.30 67.68 -32.22
CA VAL A 142 43.47 66.55 -31.77
C VAL A 142 42.91 66.84 -30.38
N LYS A 143 43.75 67.32 -29.45
CA LYS A 143 43.32 67.66 -28.09
C LYS A 143 42.29 68.80 -28.07
N SER A 144 42.42 69.80 -28.95
CA SER A 144 41.41 70.85 -29.05
C SER A 144 40.08 70.31 -29.56
N TYR A 145 40.08 69.45 -30.58
CA TYR A 145 38.85 68.80 -31.07
C TYR A 145 38.22 67.87 -30.03
N GLU A 146 39.01 67.14 -29.25
CA GLU A 146 38.50 66.33 -28.14
C GLU A 146 37.81 67.19 -27.08
N ASN A 147 38.43 68.32 -26.70
CA ASN A 147 37.86 69.28 -25.76
C ASN A 147 36.57 69.95 -26.28
N GLU A 148 36.44 70.15 -27.60
CA GLU A 148 35.20 70.66 -28.22
C GLU A 148 34.12 69.57 -28.36
N LEU A 149 34.52 68.31 -28.54
CA LEU A 149 33.60 67.19 -28.73
C LEU A 149 32.88 66.80 -27.43
N ASP A 150 33.56 66.87 -26.29
CA ASP A 150 32.99 66.52 -24.99
C ASP A 150 31.76 67.36 -24.58
N PRO A 151 31.76 68.71 -24.66
CA PRO A 151 30.56 69.49 -24.37
C PRO A 151 29.44 69.22 -25.38
N LEU A 152 29.76 68.96 -26.65
CA LEU A 152 28.76 68.57 -27.66
C LEU A 152 28.11 67.22 -27.33
N LYS A 153 28.89 66.23 -26.91
CA LYS A 153 28.37 64.93 -26.44
C LYS A 153 27.47 65.09 -25.23
N ASN A 154 27.87 65.91 -24.26
CA ASN A 154 27.05 66.18 -23.08
C ASN A 154 25.74 66.89 -23.44
N ARG A 155 25.80 67.88 -24.33
CA ARG A 155 24.61 68.57 -24.83
C ARG A 155 23.69 67.64 -25.62
N LEU A 156 24.23 66.70 -26.40
CA LEU A 156 23.44 65.67 -27.08
C LEU A 156 22.69 64.79 -26.07
N LYS A 157 23.38 64.31 -25.02
CA LYS A 157 22.75 63.52 -23.95
C LYS A 157 21.63 64.30 -23.23
N GLU A 158 21.83 65.59 -22.98
CA GLU A 158 20.78 66.45 -22.40
C GLU A 158 19.57 66.58 -23.32
N ILE A 159 19.80 66.76 -24.63
CA ILE A 159 18.73 66.83 -25.63
C ILE A 159 17.97 65.49 -25.70
N GLU A 160 18.66 64.35 -25.74
CA GLU A 160 18.05 63.02 -25.72
C GLU A 160 17.21 62.79 -24.46
N HIS A 161 17.73 63.19 -23.30
CA HIS A 161 17.01 63.12 -22.04
C HIS A 161 15.74 63.99 -22.04
N ASN A 162 15.82 65.21 -22.57
CA ASN A 162 14.68 66.10 -22.71
C ASN A 162 13.66 65.56 -23.73
N LEU A 163 14.11 64.98 -24.84
CA LEU A 163 13.22 64.33 -25.81
C LEU A 163 12.46 63.16 -25.16
N SER A 164 13.13 62.34 -24.34
CA SER A 164 12.49 61.27 -23.58
C SER A 164 11.42 61.81 -22.62
N LYS A 165 11.69 62.92 -21.93
CA LYS A 165 10.68 63.61 -21.09
C LYS A 165 9.49 64.10 -21.92
N ILE A 166 9.74 64.74 -23.06
CA ILE A 166 8.70 65.23 -23.96
C ILE A 166 7.83 64.07 -24.46
N MET A 167 8.44 62.94 -24.85
CA MET A 167 7.68 61.75 -25.27
C MET A 167 6.78 61.20 -24.16
N LYS A 168 7.25 61.19 -22.90
CA LYS A 168 6.41 60.81 -21.76
C LYS A 168 5.24 61.75 -21.58
N LEU A 169 5.50 63.06 -21.60
CA LEU A 169 4.46 64.09 -21.50
C LEU A 169 3.46 64.00 -22.66
N ASP A 170 3.90 63.76 -23.89
CA ASP A 170 3.01 63.59 -25.04
C ASP A 170 2.10 62.36 -24.88
N ASN A 171 2.65 61.24 -24.37
CA ASN A 171 1.85 60.05 -24.05
C ASN A 171 0.84 60.32 -22.93
N GLU A 172 1.24 61.06 -21.89
CA GLU A 172 0.35 61.48 -20.81
C GLU A 172 -0.76 62.41 -21.32
N ILE A 173 -0.44 63.38 -22.18
CA ILE A 173 -1.41 64.26 -22.81
C ILE A 173 -2.40 63.45 -23.64
N LYS A 174 -1.95 62.49 -24.46
CA LYS A 174 -2.83 61.61 -25.23
C LYS A 174 -3.74 60.77 -24.35
N ALA A 175 -3.23 60.25 -23.24
CA ALA A 175 -4.02 59.49 -22.26
C ALA A 175 -5.05 60.37 -21.53
N LEU A 176 -4.68 61.60 -21.19
CA LEU A 176 -5.60 62.56 -20.57
C LEU A 176 -6.67 63.04 -21.57
N ASP A 177 -6.32 63.27 -22.83
CA ASP A 177 -7.26 63.67 -23.88
C ASP A 177 -8.27 62.54 -24.18
N SER A 178 -7.82 61.29 -24.24
CA SER A 178 -8.72 60.15 -24.41
C SER A 178 -9.65 59.98 -23.21
N ARG A 179 -9.14 60.14 -21.99
CA ARG A 179 -9.95 60.13 -20.76
C ARG A 179 -10.96 61.28 -20.73
N LYS A 180 -10.55 62.49 -21.14
CA LYS A 180 -11.44 63.65 -21.24
C LYS A 180 -12.58 63.35 -22.21
N LYS A 181 -12.29 62.87 -23.42
CA LYS A 181 -13.31 62.48 -24.41
C LYS A 181 -14.27 61.41 -23.89
N GLN A 182 -13.75 60.42 -23.15
CA GLN A 182 -14.59 59.41 -22.52
C GLN A 182 -15.50 60.04 -21.45
N MET A 183 -14.97 60.89 -20.58
CA MET A 183 -15.77 61.57 -19.55
C MET A 183 -16.82 62.51 -20.16
N GLU A 184 -16.50 63.22 -21.24
CA GLU A 184 -17.46 64.05 -21.98
C GLU A 184 -18.58 63.20 -22.57
N LYS A 185 -18.25 62.04 -23.14
CA LYS A 185 -19.24 61.08 -23.64
C LYS A 185 -20.11 60.53 -22.50
N ASP A 186 -19.51 60.11 -21.40
CA ASP A 186 -20.23 59.59 -20.22
C ASP A 186 -21.17 60.66 -19.65
N ASN A 187 -20.71 61.91 -19.59
CA ASN A 187 -21.53 63.04 -19.13
C ASN A 187 -22.72 63.30 -20.08
N SER A 188 -22.49 63.28 -21.40
CA SER A 188 -23.56 63.38 -22.39
C SER A 188 -24.58 62.24 -22.27
N GLU A 189 -24.12 60.99 -22.07
CA GLU A 189 -25.01 59.84 -21.86
C GLU A 189 -25.80 59.95 -20.55
N LEU A 190 -25.19 60.48 -19.48
CA LEU A 190 -25.87 60.74 -18.21
C LEU A 190 -26.91 61.84 -18.36
N GLU A 191 -26.59 62.93 -19.05
CA GLU A 191 -27.54 64.00 -19.37
C GLU A 191 -28.74 63.48 -20.16
N GLU A 192 -28.54 62.59 -21.15
CA GLU A 192 -29.62 61.95 -21.89
C GLU A 192 -30.48 61.01 -21.03
N LYS A 193 -29.88 60.27 -20.10
CA LYS A 193 -30.58 59.32 -19.21
C LYS A 193 -31.22 60.00 -17.99
N MET A 194 -30.81 61.21 -17.65
CA MET A 194 -31.35 61.95 -16.52
C MET A 194 -32.71 62.54 -16.85
N GLU A 195 -33.78 61.84 -16.44
CA GLU A 195 -35.17 62.28 -16.60
C GLU A 195 -35.50 63.55 -15.79
N LYS A 196 -34.73 63.82 -14.72
CA LYS A 196 -34.83 65.04 -13.89
C LYS A 196 -33.44 65.52 -13.47
N VAL A 197 -33.02 66.66 -14.03
CA VAL A 197 -31.81 67.38 -13.59
C VAL A 197 -32.16 68.22 -12.36
N PHE A 198 -31.41 68.06 -11.27
CA PHE A 198 -31.58 68.87 -10.07
C PHE A 198 -31.11 70.31 -10.35
N GLN A 199 -32.02 71.28 -10.26
CA GLN A 199 -31.75 72.69 -10.55
C GLN A 199 -31.39 73.46 -9.26
N GLY A 200 -30.32 73.05 -8.58
CA GLY A 200 -29.84 73.70 -7.36
C GLY A 200 -28.32 73.64 -7.26
N THR A 201 -27.76 74.29 -6.23
CA THR A 201 -26.31 74.25 -5.96
C THR A 201 -25.87 72.87 -5.45
N ASP A 202 -24.61 72.50 -5.67
CA ASP A 202 -24.03 71.23 -5.18
C ASP A 202 -24.24 71.04 -3.67
N GLU A 203 -24.18 72.12 -2.89
CA GLU A 203 -24.42 72.12 -1.45
C GLU A 203 -25.87 71.69 -1.12
N GLN A 204 -26.85 72.24 -1.83
CA GLN A 204 -28.27 71.87 -1.70
C GLN A 204 -28.54 70.42 -2.14
N LEU A 205 -27.85 69.95 -3.18
CA LEU A 205 -27.96 68.55 -3.63
C LEU A 205 -27.36 67.60 -2.59
N ASN A 206 -26.21 67.96 -2.02
CA ASN A 206 -25.54 67.16 -1.01
C ASN A 206 -26.34 67.14 0.31
N ASP A 207 -26.95 68.26 0.69
CA ASP A 207 -27.89 68.32 1.82
C ASP A 207 -29.13 67.47 1.57
N LEU A 208 -29.73 67.54 0.38
CA LEU A 208 -30.86 66.68 -0.01
C LEU A 208 -30.47 65.20 0.03
N TYR A 209 -29.28 64.87 -0.46
CA TYR A 209 -28.73 63.52 -0.45
C TYR A 209 -28.48 63.01 0.96
N HIS A 210 -27.87 63.81 1.84
CA HIS A 210 -27.63 63.44 3.24
C HIS A 210 -28.94 63.33 4.02
N ASN A 211 -29.90 64.21 3.79
CA ASN A 211 -31.24 64.11 4.39
C ASN A 211 -31.99 62.87 3.90
N HIS A 212 -31.88 62.55 2.61
CA HIS A 212 -32.45 61.33 2.04
C HIS A 212 -31.76 60.09 2.62
N GLN A 213 -30.43 60.05 2.69
CA GLN A 213 -29.69 58.96 3.32
C GLN A 213 -30.06 58.78 4.80
N ARG A 214 -30.23 59.87 5.56
CA ARG A 214 -30.70 59.80 6.95
C ARG A 214 -32.10 59.18 7.00
N THR A 215 -33.00 59.62 6.13
CA THR A 215 -34.37 59.08 6.02
C THR A 215 -34.36 57.59 5.65
N VAL A 216 -33.50 57.18 4.71
CA VAL A 216 -33.33 55.77 4.32
C VAL A 216 -32.83 54.96 5.50
N ARG A 217 -31.77 55.40 6.18
CA ARG A 217 -31.23 54.71 7.37
C ARG A 217 -32.26 54.62 8.49
N GLU A 218 -33.07 55.65 8.71
CA GLU A 218 -34.17 55.62 9.69
C GLU A 218 -35.25 54.62 9.29
N LYS A 219 -35.64 54.57 8.01
CA LYS A 219 -36.60 53.59 7.50
C LYS A 219 -36.06 52.17 7.55
N GLU A 220 -34.79 51.95 7.22
CA GLU A 220 -34.11 50.65 7.34
C GLU A 220 -34.07 50.18 8.80
N ARG A 221 -33.73 51.07 9.74
CA ARG A 221 -33.79 50.76 11.18
C ARG A 221 -35.21 50.38 11.61
N LYS A 222 -36.21 51.18 11.23
CA LYS A 222 -37.63 50.87 11.52
C LYS A 222 -38.06 49.54 10.89
N LEU A 223 -37.58 49.22 9.69
CA LEU A 223 -37.87 47.95 9.02
C LEU A 223 -37.26 46.77 9.78
N VAL A 224 -36.01 46.90 10.25
CA VAL A 224 -35.35 45.89 11.10
C VAL A 224 -36.09 45.71 12.42
N ASP A 225 -36.49 46.81 13.08
CA ASP A 225 -37.25 46.75 14.32
C ASP A 225 -38.63 46.10 14.13
N CYS A 226 -39.37 46.49 13.09
CA CYS A 226 -40.64 45.85 12.71
C CYS A 226 -40.46 44.37 12.37
N HIS A 227 -39.38 44.00 11.67
CA HIS A 227 -39.10 42.60 11.37
C HIS A 227 -38.82 41.80 12.64
N ARG A 228 -38.06 42.38 13.59
CA ARG A 228 -37.80 41.77 14.89
C ARG A 228 -39.08 41.60 15.71
N GLU A 229 -39.99 42.56 15.69
CA GLU A 229 -41.29 42.43 16.34
C GLU A 229 -42.16 41.36 15.67
N LEU A 230 -42.17 41.31 14.34
CA LEU A 230 -42.90 40.29 13.57
C LEU A 230 -42.37 38.88 13.91
N GLU A 231 -41.05 38.70 13.99
CA GLU A 231 -40.46 37.44 14.43
C GLU A 231 -40.84 37.06 15.86
N LYS A 232 -40.87 38.02 16.80
CA LYS A 232 -41.33 37.79 18.18
C LYS A 232 -42.79 37.36 18.21
N LEU A 233 -43.67 38.11 17.56
CA LEU A 233 -45.11 37.80 17.47
C LEU A 233 -45.36 36.46 16.77
N ASN A 234 -44.56 36.10 15.76
CA ASN A 234 -44.63 34.79 15.12
C ASN A 234 -44.20 33.66 16.06
N LYS A 235 -43.16 33.86 16.89
CA LYS A 235 -42.77 32.89 17.90
C LYS A 235 -43.86 32.72 18.95
N GLU A 236 -44.42 33.81 19.46
CA GLU A 236 -45.55 33.79 20.41
C GLU A 236 -46.78 33.10 19.80
N SER A 237 -47.14 33.42 18.57
CA SER A 237 -48.24 32.77 17.84
C SER A 237 -48.00 31.27 17.65
N ARG A 238 -46.76 30.85 17.37
CA ARG A 238 -46.41 29.42 17.28
C ARG A 238 -46.56 28.72 18.63
N LEU A 239 -46.09 29.32 19.72
CA LEU A 239 -46.23 28.78 21.08
C LEU A 239 -47.71 28.67 21.48
N LEU A 240 -48.49 29.72 21.27
CA LEU A 240 -49.92 29.71 21.54
C LEU A 240 -50.67 28.70 20.67
N ASN A 241 -50.27 28.49 19.41
CA ASN A 241 -50.86 27.45 18.57
C ASN A 241 -50.47 26.03 19.02
N GLN A 242 -49.25 25.82 19.53
CA GLN A 242 -48.86 24.56 20.14
C GLN A 242 -49.69 24.27 21.39
N GLU A 243 -49.79 25.25 22.31
CA GLU A 243 -50.62 25.14 23.51
C GLU A 243 -52.09 24.90 23.17
N LYS A 244 -52.64 25.62 22.19
CA LYS A 244 -54.00 25.38 21.67
C LYS A 244 -54.15 23.95 21.14
N SER A 245 -53.17 23.43 20.40
CA SER A 245 -53.21 22.07 19.86
C SER A 245 -53.18 21.02 20.97
N GLU A 246 -52.35 21.21 21.99
CA GLU A 246 -52.29 20.33 23.17
C GLU A 246 -53.61 20.34 23.95
N LEU A 247 -54.17 21.53 24.19
CA LEU A 247 -55.47 21.69 24.83
C LEU A 247 -56.61 21.06 24.03
N LEU A 248 -56.58 21.14 22.69
CA LEU A 248 -57.57 20.47 21.83
C LEU A 248 -57.45 18.94 21.90
N VAL A 249 -56.23 18.40 21.98
CA VAL A 249 -56.01 16.96 22.17
C VAL A 249 -56.53 16.51 23.52
N GLU A 250 -56.23 17.25 24.59
CA GLU A 250 -56.75 16.96 25.93
C GLU A 250 -58.27 17.09 25.99
N GLN A 251 -58.86 18.11 25.35
CA GLN A 251 -60.30 18.22 25.22
C GLN A 251 -60.90 17.01 24.50
N GLY A 252 -60.31 16.57 23.39
CA GLY A 252 -60.75 15.38 22.66
C GLY A 252 -60.65 14.11 23.52
N ARG A 253 -59.56 13.95 24.29
CA ARG A 253 -59.35 12.83 25.21
C ARG A 253 -60.40 12.82 26.33
N LEU A 254 -60.65 13.96 26.96
CA LEU A 254 -61.63 14.12 28.02
C LEU A 254 -63.06 13.91 27.50
N GLN A 255 -63.38 14.42 26.31
CA GLN A 255 -64.67 14.19 25.66
C GLN A 255 -64.90 12.71 25.37
N LEU A 256 -63.90 12.01 24.82
CA LEU A 256 -64.00 10.56 24.60
C LEU A 256 -64.19 9.78 25.92
N GLN A 257 -63.51 10.20 26.99
CA GLN A 257 -63.72 9.60 28.32
C GLN A 257 -65.13 9.87 28.87
N ALA A 258 -65.66 11.09 28.69
CA ALA A 258 -67.01 11.45 29.08
C ALA A 258 -68.06 10.64 28.29
N ASP A 259 -67.88 10.51 26.97
CA ASP A 259 -68.77 9.73 26.10
C ASP A 259 -68.76 8.24 26.50
N ARG A 260 -67.58 7.65 26.72
CA ARG A 260 -67.45 6.27 27.24
C ARG A 260 -68.12 6.10 28.60
N HIS A 261 -67.94 7.06 29.50
CA HIS A 261 -68.59 7.02 30.81
C HIS A 261 -70.11 7.06 30.67
N GLN A 262 -70.62 7.89 29.76
CA GLN A 262 -72.05 7.96 29.45
C GLN A 262 -72.58 6.67 28.83
N GLU A 263 -71.82 6.02 27.95
CA GLU A 263 -72.13 4.69 27.41
C GLU A 263 -72.17 3.63 28.52
N HIS A 264 -71.19 3.63 29.43
CA HIS A 264 -71.19 2.73 30.59
C HIS A 264 -72.38 2.95 31.52
N ILE A 265 -72.80 4.20 31.76
CA ILE A 265 -74.01 4.51 32.52
C ILE A 265 -75.24 3.94 31.80
N ARG A 266 -75.37 4.15 30.48
CA ARG A 266 -76.49 3.61 29.69
C ARG A 266 -76.52 2.08 29.72
N ALA A 267 -75.37 1.43 29.55
CA ALA A 267 -75.24 -0.02 29.59
C ALA A 267 -75.59 -0.59 30.98
N ARG A 268 -75.10 0.04 32.04
CA ARG A 268 -75.43 -0.30 33.43
C ARG A 268 -76.94 -0.17 33.67
N ASP A 269 -77.54 0.95 33.30
CA ASP A 269 -78.95 1.21 33.53
C ASP A 269 -79.83 0.26 32.71
N SER A 270 -79.44 -0.05 31.47
CA SER A 270 -80.10 -1.08 30.66
C SER A 270 -80.02 -2.47 31.32
N LEU A 271 -78.86 -2.83 31.91
CA LEU A 271 -78.68 -4.11 32.59
C LEU A 271 -79.53 -4.20 33.87
N ILE A 272 -79.53 -3.12 34.68
CA ILE A 272 -80.38 -3.01 35.87
C ILE A 272 -81.85 -3.15 35.47
N GLN A 273 -82.30 -2.46 34.42
CA GLN A 273 -83.67 -2.55 33.93
C GLN A 273 -84.01 -3.97 33.47
N SER A 274 -83.14 -4.62 32.67
CA SER A 274 -83.39 -5.99 32.22
C SER A 274 -83.45 -6.99 33.37
N LEU A 275 -82.56 -6.87 34.36
CA LEU A 275 -82.47 -7.79 35.48
C LEU A 275 -83.60 -7.54 36.48
N ALA A 276 -83.97 -6.27 36.72
CA ALA A 276 -85.15 -5.93 37.51
C ALA A 276 -86.44 -6.48 36.90
N THR A 277 -86.55 -6.44 35.57
CA THR A 277 -87.72 -7.00 34.85
C THR A 277 -87.78 -8.53 34.99
N GLN A 278 -86.64 -9.22 34.87
CA GLN A 278 -86.56 -10.68 35.07
C GLN A 278 -86.85 -11.12 36.51
N LEU A 279 -86.47 -10.29 37.50
CA LEU A 279 -86.65 -10.58 38.92
C LEU A 279 -87.92 -9.98 39.52
N GLU A 280 -88.78 -9.35 38.70
CA GLU A 280 -90.02 -8.68 39.12
C GLU A 280 -89.80 -7.65 40.25
N LEU A 281 -88.72 -6.87 40.14
CA LEU A 281 -88.36 -5.83 41.11
C LEU A 281 -88.90 -4.46 40.68
N ASP A 282 -89.83 -3.92 41.46
CA ASP A 282 -90.45 -2.61 41.20
C ASP A 282 -89.49 -1.43 41.44
N GLY A 283 -89.69 -0.34 40.69
CA GLY A 283 -88.96 0.92 40.86
C GLY A 283 -87.70 1.11 39.98
N PHE A 284 -87.45 0.20 39.04
CA PHE A 284 -86.29 0.21 38.14
C PHE A 284 -86.67 0.24 36.63
N GLU A 285 -87.83 0.79 36.31
CA GLU A 285 -88.40 0.76 34.95
C GLU A 285 -87.77 1.77 33.99
N ARG A 286 -87.26 2.90 34.49
CA ARG A 286 -86.64 3.96 33.70
C ARG A 286 -85.42 4.53 34.41
N GLY A 287 -84.28 4.49 33.73
CA GLY A 287 -83.08 5.23 34.13
C GLY A 287 -83.14 6.73 33.76
N PRO A 288 -82.09 7.51 34.09
CA PRO A 288 -80.85 7.07 34.74
C PRO A 288 -81.01 6.84 36.24
N PHE A 289 -80.33 5.83 36.78
CA PHE A 289 -80.43 5.50 38.21
C PHE A 289 -79.40 6.28 39.04
N SER A 290 -79.87 6.87 40.14
CA SER A 290 -79.00 7.48 41.15
C SER A 290 -78.22 6.43 41.92
N GLU A 291 -77.09 6.81 42.53
CA GLU A 291 -76.27 5.90 43.33
C GLU A 291 -77.05 5.24 44.49
N ARG A 292 -78.04 5.96 45.05
CA ARG A 292 -78.95 5.42 46.07
C ARG A 292 -79.85 4.32 45.50
N GLN A 293 -80.41 4.53 44.30
CA GLN A 293 -81.23 3.52 43.62
C GLN A 293 -80.40 2.28 43.26
N ILE A 294 -79.16 2.44 42.79
CA ILE A 294 -78.26 1.31 42.47
C ILE A 294 -77.93 0.49 43.72
N LYS A 295 -77.61 1.15 44.84
CA LYS A 295 -77.38 0.47 46.13
C LYS A 295 -78.63 -0.29 46.59
N ASN A 296 -79.81 0.31 46.41
CA ASN A 296 -81.07 -0.34 46.72
C ASN A 296 -81.34 -1.55 45.81
N PHE A 297 -81.07 -1.45 44.51
CA PHE A 297 -81.17 -2.56 43.56
C PHE A 297 -80.31 -3.74 44.00
N HIS A 298 -79.02 -3.50 44.28
CA HIS A 298 -78.12 -4.54 44.77
C HIS A 298 -78.60 -5.20 46.07
N LYS A 299 -79.20 -4.41 46.98
CA LYS A 299 -79.79 -4.93 48.21
C LYS A 299 -80.99 -5.84 47.92
N LEU A 300 -81.93 -5.41 47.08
CA LEU A 300 -83.12 -6.18 46.71
C LEU A 300 -82.76 -7.47 45.97
N VAL A 301 -81.81 -7.42 45.03
CA VAL A 301 -81.32 -8.62 44.33
C VAL A 301 -80.67 -9.59 45.31
N ARG A 302 -79.88 -9.09 46.27
CA ARG A 302 -79.26 -9.93 47.31
C ARG A 302 -80.30 -10.57 48.22
N GLU A 303 -81.30 -9.80 48.68
CA GLU A 303 -82.39 -10.30 49.50
C GLU A 303 -83.19 -11.38 48.77
N ARG A 304 -83.45 -11.20 47.47
CA ARG A 304 -84.10 -12.21 46.64
C ARG A 304 -83.26 -13.47 46.49
N GLN A 305 -81.97 -13.32 46.19
CA GLN A 305 -81.03 -14.44 46.07
C GLN A 305 -80.92 -15.24 47.39
N GLU A 306 -80.84 -14.55 48.52
CA GLU A 306 -80.83 -15.19 49.84
C GLU A 306 -82.16 -15.88 50.16
N GLY A 307 -83.28 -15.30 49.74
CA GLY A 307 -84.61 -15.91 49.83
C GLY A 307 -84.69 -17.22 49.03
N GLU A 308 -84.29 -17.19 47.77
CA GLU A 308 -84.28 -18.38 46.90
C GLU A 308 -83.27 -19.44 47.36
N ALA A 309 -82.11 -19.04 47.90
CA ALA A 309 -81.16 -19.97 48.50
C ALA A 309 -81.74 -20.65 49.76
N LYS A 310 -82.51 -19.92 50.58
CA LYS A 310 -83.20 -20.51 51.74
C LYS A 310 -84.30 -21.47 51.32
N THR A 311 -85.13 -21.13 50.33
CA THR A 311 -86.18 -22.04 49.84
C THR A 311 -85.57 -23.28 49.18
N ALA A 312 -84.51 -23.13 48.39
CA ALA A 312 -83.78 -24.25 47.79
C ALA A 312 -83.18 -25.17 48.87
N ASN A 313 -82.57 -24.61 49.92
CA ASN A 313 -82.04 -25.40 51.04
C ASN A 313 -83.16 -26.11 51.83
N GLN A 314 -84.30 -25.47 52.05
CA GLN A 314 -85.46 -26.11 52.67
C GLN A 314 -85.98 -27.28 51.82
N LEU A 315 -86.15 -27.06 50.51
CA LEU A 315 -86.54 -28.12 49.58
C LEU A 315 -85.53 -29.26 49.53
N MET A 316 -84.22 -28.97 49.53
CA MET A 316 -83.18 -30.00 49.58
C MET A 316 -83.26 -30.82 50.87
N ASN A 317 -83.46 -30.18 52.02
CA ASN A 317 -83.61 -30.88 53.30
C ASN A 317 -84.89 -31.75 53.31
N ASP A 318 -86.02 -31.21 52.86
CA ASP A 318 -87.28 -31.95 52.74
C ASP A 318 -87.15 -33.17 51.81
N PHE A 319 -86.44 -33.00 50.69
CA PHE A 319 -86.16 -34.11 49.77
C PHE A 319 -85.20 -35.14 50.37
N ALA A 320 -84.15 -34.71 51.06
CA ALA A 320 -83.23 -35.61 51.76
C ALA A 320 -83.96 -36.43 52.84
N GLU A 321 -84.85 -35.80 53.63
CA GLU A 321 -85.67 -36.50 54.61
C GLU A 321 -86.60 -37.52 53.93
N LYS A 322 -87.31 -37.13 52.87
CA LYS A 322 -88.16 -38.05 52.09
C LYS A 322 -87.36 -39.20 51.48
N GLU A 323 -86.16 -38.93 50.97
CA GLU A 323 -85.25 -39.93 50.41
C GLU A 323 -84.82 -40.93 51.48
N THR A 324 -84.41 -40.46 52.67
CA THR A 324 -84.05 -41.37 53.78
C THR A 324 -85.23 -42.24 54.23
N LEU A 325 -86.45 -41.70 54.23
CA LEU A 325 -87.67 -42.45 54.57
C LEU A 325 -87.98 -43.51 53.50
N LYS A 326 -87.86 -43.15 52.22
CA LYS A 326 -88.04 -44.10 51.10
C LYS A 326 -86.95 -45.17 51.10
N GLN A 327 -85.71 -44.83 51.41
CA GLN A 327 -84.62 -45.79 51.52
C GLN A 327 -84.88 -46.80 52.64
N LYS A 328 -85.35 -46.36 53.82
CA LYS A 328 -85.79 -47.27 54.90
C LYS A 328 -86.90 -48.23 54.46
N GLN A 329 -87.91 -47.72 53.74
CA GLN A 329 -88.98 -48.57 53.19
C GLN A 329 -88.44 -49.60 52.18
N ILE A 330 -87.47 -49.21 51.35
CA ILE A 330 -86.81 -50.12 50.40
C ILE A 330 -86.04 -51.21 51.15
N ASP A 331 -85.28 -50.85 52.19
CA ASP A 331 -84.49 -51.80 52.97
C ASP A 331 -85.39 -52.79 53.71
N GLU A 332 -86.51 -52.34 54.31
CA GLU A 332 -87.51 -53.24 54.92
C GLU A 332 -88.13 -54.23 53.91
N ILE A 333 -88.45 -53.75 52.69
CA ILE A 333 -88.97 -54.62 51.63
C ILE A 333 -87.88 -55.58 51.14
N ARG A 334 -86.63 -55.12 51.04
CA ARG A 334 -85.48 -55.94 50.66
C ARG A 334 -85.23 -57.05 51.67
N ASP A 335 -85.29 -56.75 52.97
CA ASP A 335 -85.15 -57.73 54.05
C ASP A 335 -86.29 -58.75 54.06
N LYS A 336 -87.54 -58.32 53.82
CA LYS A 336 -88.66 -59.24 53.62
C LYS A 336 -88.47 -60.12 52.40
N LYS A 337 -87.98 -59.56 51.28
CA LYS A 337 -87.72 -60.28 50.03
C LYS A 337 -86.60 -61.31 50.20
N THR A 338 -85.49 -60.96 50.85
CA THR A 338 -84.38 -61.91 51.11
C THR A 338 -84.79 -62.99 52.10
N GLY A 339 -85.57 -62.65 53.13
CA GLY A 339 -86.17 -63.62 54.05
C GLY A 339 -87.09 -64.63 53.34
N LEU A 340 -88.02 -64.14 52.50
CA LEU A 340 -88.89 -65.00 51.70
C LEU A 340 -88.11 -65.81 50.66
N GLY A 341 -87.09 -65.24 50.03
CA GLY A 341 -86.20 -65.93 49.09
C GLY A 341 -85.51 -67.13 49.72
N ARG A 342 -84.95 -66.97 50.92
CA ARG A 342 -84.34 -68.08 51.69
C ARG A 342 -85.36 -69.17 52.03
N ILE A 343 -86.60 -68.80 52.38
CA ILE A 343 -87.66 -69.78 52.67
C ILE A 343 -88.03 -70.56 51.40
N ILE A 344 -88.15 -69.89 50.25
CA ILE A 344 -88.44 -70.51 48.97
C ILE A 344 -87.32 -71.48 48.57
N GLU A 345 -86.05 -71.07 48.68
CA GLU A 345 -84.89 -71.93 48.42
C GLU A 345 -84.93 -73.20 49.29
N LEU A 346 -85.09 -73.06 50.60
CA LEU A 346 -85.21 -74.19 51.54
C LEU A 346 -86.36 -75.13 51.19
N LYS A 347 -87.54 -74.59 50.85
CA LYS A 347 -88.69 -75.41 50.44
C LYS A 347 -88.45 -76.11 49.12
N SER A 348 -87.81 -75.45 48.15
CA SER A 348 -87.49 -76.02 46.85
C SER A 348 -86.45 -77.16 46.94
N GLU A 349 -85.44 -77.04 47.81
CA GLU A 349 -84.50 -78.14 48.10
C GLU A 349 -85.21 -79.35 48.72
N ILE A 350 -86.13 -79.12 49.67
CA ILE A 350 -86.92 -80.20 50.27
C ILE A 350 -87.78 -80.90 49.20
N LEU A 351 -88.40 -80.13 48.30
CA LEU A 351 -89.26 -80.64 47.24
C LEU A 351 -88.46 -81.45 46.21
N SER A 352 -87.25 -80.99 45.86
CA SER A 352 -86.30 -81.72 45.01
C SER A 352 -85.88 -83.06 45.64
N LYS A 353 -85.54 -83.07 46.93
CA LYS A 353 -85.21 -84.32 47.65
C LYS A 353 -86.38 -85.31 47.62
N LYS A 354 -87.61 -84.84 47.87
CA LYS A 354 -88.81 -85.68 47.82
C LYS A 354 -89.13 -86.19 46.42
N GLN A 355 -88.91 -85.38 45.37
CA GLN A 355 -89.06 -85.83 43.98
C GLN A 355 -88.04 -86.91 43.59
N ASN A 356 -86.79 -86.81 44.06
CA ASN A 356 -85.78 -87.84 43.82
C ASN A 356 -86.10 -89.15 44.56
N GLU A 357 -86.58 -89.09 45.81
CA GLU A 357 -87.08 -90.27 46.53
C GLU A 357 -88.23 -90.94 45.74
N LEU A 358 -89.17 -90.15 45.21
CA LEU A 358 -90.31 -90.65 44.44
C LEU A 358 -89.88 -91.27 43.09
N LYS A 359 -88.85 -90.74 42.44
CA LYS A 359 -88.24 -91.36 41.24
C LYS A 359 -87.62 -92.71 41.55
N ASN A 360 -86.90 -92.85 42.66
CA ASN A 360 -86.29 -94.13 43.04
C ASN A 360 -87.34 -95.20 43.32
N VAL A 361 -88.41 -94.86 44.05
CA VAL A 361 -89.53 -95.79 44.29
C VAL A 361 -90.23 -96.18 42.98
N LYS A 362 -90.39 -95.24 42.03
CA LYS A 362 -90.91 -95.56 40.69
C LYS A 362 -90.00 -96.51 39.91
N TYR A 363 -88.69 -96.34 39.99
CA TYR A 363 -87.72 -97.21 39.32
C TYR A 363 -87.76 -98.64 39.86
N GLU A 364 -87.89 -98.80 41.18
CA GLU A 364 -88.04 -100.11 41.82
C GLU A 364 -89.36 -100.80 41.42
N LEU A 365 -90.46 -100.06 41.32
CA LEU A 365 -91.76 -100.59 40.83
C LEU A 365 -91.69 -101.03 39.37
N GLN A 366 -90.97 -100.29 38.51
CA GLN A 366 -90.85 -100.60 37.09
C GLN A 366 -90.01 -101.87 36.82
N GLN A 367 -89.04 -102.18 37.70
CA GLN A 367 -88.30 -103.44 37.65
C GLN A 367 -89.17 -104.66 37.99
N LEU A 368 -90.14 -104.50 38.89
CA LEU A 368 -91.10 -105.56 39.26
C LEU A 368 -92.15 -105.82 38.16
N GLU A 369 -92.50 -104.80 37.37
CA GLU A 369 -93.44 -104.91 36.25
C GLU A 369 -92.82 -105.65 35.04
N GLY A 370 -91.53 -105.43 34.76
CA GLY A 370 -90.80 -106.10 33.66
C GLY A 370 -90.62 -107.61 33.83
N SER A 371 -90.78 -108.14 35.06
CA SER A 371 -90.82 -109.59 35.33
C SER A 371 -92.07 -110.29 34.79
N SER A 372 -93.13 -109.54 34.44
CA SER A 372 -94.38 -110.10 33.91
C SER A 372 -94.31 -110.40 32.41
N ASP A 373 -93.55 -109.64 31.64
CA ASP A 373 -93.41 -109.82 30.18
C ASP A 373 -92.50 -111.02 29.83
N ARG A 374 -91.55 -111.35 30.72
CA ARG A 374 -90.66 -112.52 30.55
C ARG A 374 -91.37 -113.87 30.63
N ILE A 375 -92.53 -113.92 31.29
CA ILE A 375 -93.36 -115.14 31.41
C ILE A 375 -94.21 -115.35 30.13
N LEU A 376 -94.60 -114.28 29.43
CA LEU A 376 -95.32 -114.34 28.15
C LEU A 376 -94.38 -114.70 26.97
N GLU A 377 -93.12 -114.28 27.00
CA GLU A 377 -92.11 -114.69 26.01
C GLU A 377 -91.80 -116.20 26.07
N LEU A 378 -91.72 -116.78 27.27
CA LEU A 378 -91.46 -118.20 27.47
C LEU A 378 -92.61 -119.11 26.97
N ASP A 379 -93.85 -118.62 26.96
CA ASP A 379 -95.02 -119.35 26.44
C ASP A 379 -95.06 -119.34 24.89
N GLN A 380 -94.52 -118.29 24.26
CA GLN A 380 -94.39 -118.19 22.80
C GLN A 380 -93.18 -118.95 22.24
N GLU A 381 -92.10 -119.09 23.02
CA GLU A 381 -90.95 -119.93 22.65
C GLU A 381 -91.29 -121.44 22.66
N LEU A 382 -92.21 -121.88 23.54
CA LEU A 382 -92.68 -123.27 23.58
C LEU A 382 -93.42 -123.68 22.28
N ILE A 383 -94.26 -122.80 21.74
CA ILE A 383 -95.03 -123.03 20.50
C ILE A 383 -94.12 -123.00 19.24
N LYS A 384 -92.99 -122.28 19.30
CA LYS A 384 -91.97 -122.28 18.22
C LYS A 384 -91.12 -123.56 18.26
N ALA A 385 -90.74 -124.03 19.44
CA ALA A 385 -89.96 -125.25 19.63
C ALA A 385 -90.68 -126.52 19.11
N GLU A 386 -92.01 -126.60 19.22
CA GLU A 386 -92.81 -127.72 18.67
C GLU A 386 -92.90 -127.72 17.13
N ARG A 387 -92.75 -126.56 16.48
CA ARG A 387 -92.78 -126.44 15.00
C ARG A 387 -91.42 -126.64 14.34
N GLU A 388 -90.33 -126.37 15.06
CA GLU A 388 -88.96 -126.62 14.56
C GLU A 388 -88.54 -128.09 14.70
N LEU A 389 -89.08 -128.81 15.70
CA LEU A 389 -88.90 -130.26 15.85
C LEU A 389 -89.46 -131.08 14.67
N SER A 390 -90.55 -130.62 14.03
CA SER A 390 -91.18 -131.31 12.90
C SER A 390 -90.48 -131.06 11.53
N LYS A 391 -89.50 -130.16 11.43
CA LYS A 391 -88.92 -129.72 10.14
C LYS A 391 -87.47 -130.12 9.85
N ALA A 392 -86.62 -130.46 10.82
CA ALA A 392 -85.19 -130.67 10.55
C ALA A 392 -84.61 -132.05 10.96
N GLU A 393 -85.45 -133.02 11.34
CA GLU A 393 -85.13 -134.47 11.37
C GLU A 393 -84.76 -135.07 9.98
N LYS A 394 -84.33 -134.23 9.02
CA LYS A 394 -83.94 -134.65 7.66
C LYS A 394 -82.52 -134.32 7.23
N ASN A 395 -81.68 -133.57 7.97
CA ASN A 395 -80.30 -133.26 7.51
C ASN A 395 -79.24 -133.02 8.62
N SER A 396 -78.27 -133.94 8.67
CA SER A 396 -76.80 -133.76 8.81
C SER A 396 -76.11 -133.32 10.14
N ASN A 397 -75.50 -134.35 10.78
CA ASN A 397 -74.15 -134.52 11.38
C ASN A 397 -73.59 -133.58 12.49
N VAL A 398 -73.43 -134.16 13.70
CA VAL A 398 -73.03 -133.53 14.99
C VAL A 398 -71.59 -133.88 15.44
N GLU A 399 -70.81 -134.65 14.68
CA GLU A 399 -69.52 -135.17 15.18
C GLU A 399 -68.35 -134.15 15.19
N THR A 400 -68.45 -133.03 14.47
CA THR A 400 -67.35 -132.06 14.33
C THR A 400 -67.20 -131.11 15.53
N LEU A 401 -68.25 -130.86 16.30
CA LEU A 401 -68.23 -129.83 17.37
C LEU A 401 -67.56 -130.28 18.68
N LYS A 402 -67.22 -131.56 18.84
CA LYS A 402 -66.53 -132.05 20.05
C LYS A 402 -65.01 -131.83 20.06
N MET A 403 -64.37 -131.64 18.90
CA MET A 403 -62.91 -131.53 18.79
C MET A 403 -62.36 -130.12 19.07
N GLU A 404 -63.17 -129.07 18.90
CA GLU A 404 -62.72 -127.67 18.99
C GLU A 404 -62.54 -127.18 20.45
N VAL A 405 -63.18 -127.86 21.40
CA VAL A 405 -63.14 -127.48 22.83
C VAL A 405 -61.77 -127.78 23.47
N ILE A 406 -61.00 -128.74 22.94
CA ILE A 406 -59.73 -129.16 23.57
C ILE A 406 -58.53 -128.32 23.09
N SER A 407 -58.53 -127.78 21.86
CA SER A 407 -57.39 -127.00 21.35
C SER A 407 -57.22 -125.64 22.03
N LEU A 408 -58.33 -124.97 22.33
CA LEU A 408 -58.33 -123.60 22.88
C LEU A 408 -57.78 -123.50 24.32
N GLN A 409 -57.66 -124.62 25.05
CA GLN A 409 -57.09 -124.61 26.40
C GLN A 409 -55.55 -124.55 26.44
N ASN A 410 -54.86 -125.04 25.42
CA ASN A 410 -53.38 -125.01 25.39
C ASN A 410 -52.82 -123.67 24.90
N GLU A 411 -53.52 -122.97 24.01
CA GLU A 411 -53.05 -121.72 23.41
C GLU A 411 -53.00 -120.55 24.41
N LYS A 412 -53.78 -120.61 25.49
CA LYS A 412 -53.77 -119.60 26.56
C LYS A 412 -52.43 -119.56 27.32
N ALA A 413 -51.75 -120.70 27.48
CA ALA A 413 -50.58 -120.79 28.34
C ALA A 413 -49.31 -120.16 27.71
N ASP A 414 -49.19 -120.14 26.39
CA ASP A 414 -48.01 -119.59 25.70
C ASP A 414 -48.05 -118.07 25.51
N LEU A 415 -49.24 -117.47 25.40
CA LEU A 415 -49.39 -116.02 25.28
C LEU A 415 -48.99 -115.24 26.55
N ASP A 416 -49.12 -115.84 27.73
CA ASP A 416 -48.71 -115.18 29.00
C ASP A 416 -47.17 -115.03 29.12
N ARG A 417 -46.38 -115.82 28.39
CA ARG A 417 -44.91 -115.70 28.41
C ARG A 417 -44.38 -114.62 27.45
N THR A 418 -45.06 -114.39 26.32
CA THR A 418 -44.58 -113.42 25.31
C THR A 418 -44.83 -111.98 25.72
N LEU A 419 -45.89 -111.71 26.49
CA LEU A 419 -46.26 -110.36 26.95
C LEU A 419 -45.17 -109.69 27.81
N ARG A 420 -44.47 -110.44 28.68
CA ARG A 420 -43.45 -109.87 29.58
C ARG A 420 -42.17 -109.40 28.89
N LYS A 421 -41.87 -109.85 27.67
CA LYS A 421 -40.66 -109.41 26.93
C LYS A 421 -40.85 -108.07 26.21
N LEU A 422 -42.06 -107.80 25.72
CA LEU A 422 -42.35 -106.59 24.94
C LEU A 422 -42.37 -105.31 25.80
N ASP A 423 -42.73 -105.41 27.09
CA ASP A 423 -42.76 -104.25 27.99
C ASP A 423 -41.37 -103.64 28.23
N GLN A 424 -40.28 -104.42 28.18
CA GLN A 424 -38.92 -103.90 28.38
C GLN A 424 -38.38 -103.14 27.16
N GLU A 425 -38.82 -103.46 25.94
CA GLU A 425 -38.33 -102.79 24.73
C GLU A 425 -38.97 -101.40 24.53
N MET A 426 -40.18 -101.19 25.06
CA MET A 426 -40.94 -99.95 24.85
C MET A 426 -40.35 -98.75 25.63
N GLU A 427 -39.77 -98.99 26.82
CA GLU A 427 -39.16 -97.92 27.63
C GLU A 427 -37.92 -97.31 26.98
N GLN A 428 -37.10 -98.11 26.29
CA GLN A 428 -35.87 -97.60 25.65
C GLN A 428 -36.16 -96.69 24.45
N LEU A 429 -37.23 -96.97 23.69
CA LEU A 429 -37.54 -96.21 22.47
C LEU A 429 -37.98 -94.77 22.77
N ASN A 430 -38.71 -94.56 23.87
CA ASN A 430 -39.22 -93.24 24.23
C ASN A 430 -38.10 -92.26 24.64
N HIS A 431 -36.97 -92.74 25.16
CA HIS A 431 -35.87 -91.87 25.58
C HIS A 431 -35.12 -91.25 24.39
N HIS A 432 -35.04 -91.95 23.25
CA HIS A 432 -34.33 -91.47 22.07
C HIS A 432 -35.04 -90.36 21.30
N THR A 433 -36.37 -90.30 21.37
CA THR A 433 -37.18 -89.34 20.59
C THR A 433 -37.04 -87.90 21.09
N THR A 434 -36.90 -87.71 22.40
CA THR A 434 -36.82 -86.39 23.05
C THR A 434 -35.50 -85.67 22.78
N THR A 435 -34.39 -86.41 22.70
CA THR A 435 -33.05 -85.84 22.47
C THR A 435 -32.88 -85.30 21.05
N ARG A 436 -33.61 -85.84 20.07
CA ARG A 436 -33.51 -85.45 18.66
C ARG A 436 -34.13 -84.09 18.37
N THR A 437 -35.21 -83.72 19.07
CA THR A 437 -35.91 -82.44 18.87
C THR A 437 -35.12 -81.24 19.41
N GLN A 438 -34.31 -81.42 20.46
CA GLN A 438 -33.48 -80.34 21.01
C GLN A 438 -32.29 -79.96 20.10
N MET A 439 -31.80 -80.90 19.28
CA MET A 439 -30.63 -80.71 18.42
C MET A 439 -30.91 -79.81 17.20
N GLU A 440 -32.12 -79.89 16.63
CA GLU A 440 -32.52 -79.11 15.46
C GLU A 440 -32.77 -77.62 15.78
N MET A 441 -33.18 -77.30 17.01
CA MET A 441 -33.49 -75.92 17.39
C MET A 441 -32.21 -75.07 17.60
N LEU A 442 -31.20 -75.64 18.26
CA LEU A 442 -29.93 -74.95 18.56
C LEU A 442 -29.03 -74.76 17.33
N THR A 443 -29.14 -75.62 16.33
CA THR A 443 -28.36 -75.51 15.08
C THR A 443 -28.82 -74.34 14.22
N LYS A 444 -30.10 -73.95 14.30
CA LYS A 444 -30.65 -72.81 13.55
C LYS A 444 -30.24 -71.44 14.14
N ASP A 445 -30.29 -71.29 15.47
CA ASP A 445 -29.92 -70.04 16.15
C ASP A 445 -28.43 -69.68 16.00
N LYS A 446 -27.55 -70.69 15.94
CA LYS A 446 -26.11 -70.46 15.75
C LYS A 446 -25.78 -69.87 14.37
N ALA A 447 -26.47 -70.31 13.32
CA ALA A 447 -26.21 -69.85 11.95
C ALA A 447 -26.55 -68.35 11.76
N ASP A 448 -27.66 -67.89 12.36
CA ASP A 448 -28.11 -66.50 12.23
C ASP A 448 -27.20 -65.49 12.97
N LYS A 449 -26.57 -65.90 14.07
CA LYS A 449 -25.67 -65.02 14.86
C LYS A 449 -24.29 -64.84 14.24
N ASP A 450 -23.69 -65.86 13.62
CA ASP A 450 -22.37 -65.73 12.98
C ASP A 450 -22.42 -64.91 11.67
N GLU A 451 -23.54 -64.93 10.94
CA GLU A 451 -23.75 -64.09 9.75
C GLU A 451 -23.80 -62.59 10.11
N GLN A 452 -24.36 -62.25 11.28
CA GLN A 452 -24.33 -60.87 11.82
C GLN A 452 -22.91 -60.43 12.19
N ILE A 453 -22.10 -61.32 12.80
CA ILE A 453 -20.70 -61.03 13.13
C ILE A 453 -19.88 -60.79 11.85
N ARG A 454 -20.10 -61.58 10.80
CA ARG A 454 -19.39 -61.42 9.51
C ARG A 454 -19.69 -60.07 8.83
N LYS A 455 -20.93 -59.60 8.88
CA LYS A 455 -21.35 -58.30 8.33
C LYS A 455 -20.78 -57.09 9.06
N ILE A 456 -20.65 -57.16 10.40
CA ILE A 456 -20.03 -56.09 11.19
C ILE A 456 -18.51 -56.06 10.94
N LYS A 457 -17.88 -57.24 10.84
CA LYS A 457 -16.45 -57.37 10.58
C LYS A 457 -16.05 -56.77 9.24
N SER A 458 -16.82 -56.99 8.16
CA SER A 458 -16.49 -56.42 6.85
C SER A 458 -16.69 -54.91 6.79
N ARG A 459 -17.72 -54.36 7.48
CA ARG A 459 -18.05 -52.94 7.43
C ARG A 459 -17.00 -52.01 8.04
N HIS A 460 -16.34 -52.46 9.11
CA HIS A 460 -15.30 -51.69 9.79
C HIS A 460 -13.89 -52.19 9.49
N SER A 461 -13.73 -53.19 8.61
CA SER A 461 -12.41 -53.76 8.27
C SER A 461 -11.49 -52.70 7.66
N ASP A 462 -11.99 -51.90 6.73
CA ASP A 462 -11.18 -50.90 6.03
C ASP A 462 -10.88 -49.68 6.93
N GLU A 463 -11.83 -49.25 7.77
CA GLU A 463 -11.61 -48.19 8.77
C GLU A 463 -10.63 -48.61 9.88
N LEU A 464 -10.78 -49.82 10.45
CA LEU A 464 -9.89 -50.32 11.51
C LEU A 464 -8.50 -50.68 10.98
N THR A 465 -8.37 -51.18 9.75
CA THR A 465 -7.06 -51.42 9.14
C THR A 465 -6.37 -50.10 8.76
N SER A 466 -7.13 -49.07 8.35
CA SER A 466 -6.63 -47.71 8.11
C SER A 466 -6.17 -46.99 9.38
N LEU A 467 -6.78 -47.26 10.54
CA LEU A 467 -6.46 -46.57 11.81
C LEU A 467 -5.43 -47.32 12.67
N LEU A 468 -5.40 -48.66 12.63
CA LEU A 468 -4.63 -49.50 13.56
C LEU A 468 -3.60 -50.42 12.88
N GLY A 469 -3.52 -50.41 11.55
CA GLY A 469 -2.55 -51.20 10.77
C GLY A 469 -2.84 -52.71 10.69
N TYR A 470 -3.81 -53.23 11.45
CA TYR A 470 -4.30 -54.60 11.38
C TYR A 470 -5.70 -54.70 12.00
N PHE A 471 -6.47 -55.72 11.61
CA PHE A 471 -7.78 -55.98 12.19
C PHE A 471 -7.62 -56.78 13.51
N PRO A 472 -8.14 -56.29 14.67
CA PRO A 472 -7.95 -56.96 15.96
C PRO A 472 -8.54 -58.38 15.99
N ASN A 473 -7.85 -59.29 16.68
CA ASN A 473 -8.32 -60.66 16.92
C ASN A 473 -9.45 -60.65 17.97
N LYS A 474 -10.31 -61.68 17.98
CA LYS A 474 -11.42 -61.88 18.94
C LYS A 474 -11.04 -61.57 20.40
N LYS A 475 -9.86 -61.99 20.87
CA LYS A 475 -9.34 -61.67 22.21
C LYS A 475 -9.08 -60.17 22.44
N GLN A 476 -8.61 -59.44 21.42
CA GLN A 476 -8.32 -58.00 21.53
C GLN A 476 -9.60 -57.14 21.53
N LEU A 477 -10.67 -57.60 20.86
CA LEU A 477 -11.98 -56.95 20.91
C LEU A 477 -12.70 -57.20 22.24
N GLU A 478 -12.47 -58.35 22.87
CA GLU A 478 -12.99 -58.67 24.21
C GLU A 478 -12.28 -57.86 25.32
N ASP A 479 -10.98 -57.57 25.18
CA ASP A 479 -10.21 -56.69 26.09
C ASP A 479 -10.51 -55.18 25.93
N TRP A 480 -11.35 -54.77 24.98
CA TRP A 480 -11.81 -53.37 24.82
C TRP A 480 -13.25 -53.16 25.31
N LEU A 481 -13.94 -54.25 25.65
CA LEU A 481 -15.27 -54.24 26.26
C LEU A 481 -15.22 -54.27 27.80
N HIS A 482 -14.01 -54.37 28.37
CA HIS A 482 -13.66 -54.23 29.78
C HIS A 482 -12.39 -53.39 29.91
#